data_AF-A0A6P2BAB4-F1
#
_entry.id   AF-A0A6P2BAB4-F1
#
_cell.length_a   1.000
_cell.length_b   1.000
_cell.length_c   1.000
_cell.angle_alpha   90.00
_cell.angle_beta   90.00
_cell.angle_gamma   90.00
#
_symmetry.space_group_name_H-M   'P 1'
#
loop_
_entity.id
_entity.type
_entity.pdbx_description
1 polymer ?
#
loop_
_entity_poly.entity_id
_entity_poly.type
_entity_poly.pdbx_seq_one_letter_code
_entity_poly.pdbx_strand_id
1 'polypeptide(L)'
;MAELVNDDRSPRAIRLGRIAALLRVAAGVLGWLAVFLALAGLLGGITGGDLFDLLSRLIAGYDGAADTALLVMILLILANLSAFLVLMIGVGAGEFWSPPVLAGLLAVNVALVLWLGFIPALIPIGFAAYALALMAGDIGAFRVNPLMLKEVRERMRGARSFVVMTVYLGLMSAFAVIIYLIETQSGSAVGTSVTGELGRNLFRGVVGLQLFLIVFIAPAFTAGAVSSERERKTYDLLQITLLPHQSFIIGKLESALAYILLLLLAAVPLQSIAFLFGGVTELELLTALAVLAVTAITFGTIGLYFSTTLDRTLTASTRAYIAIFMLTIAVPMVIIVVTSVFRQFFVTAVGSSAVLQAGIIYLRGFAESLNPAIVLLQTQDLLISNRGSMGFYTEPIFDGVLLTGVPLPSPWLALTITYLLISAVMIVLSVRGLRDRDA
;
A
#
# COMPACT_ATOMS: atom_id res chain seq x y z
N MET A 1 27.86 32.26 -0.61
CA MET A 1 27.09 33.49 -0.33
C MET A 1 26.35 33.94 -1.59
N ALA A 2 25.50 33.08 -2.14
CA ALA A 2 24.69 33.35 -3.32
C ALA A 2 23.50 32.37 -3.34
N GLU A 3 22.61 32.49 -2.34
CA GLU A 3 21.29 31.85 -2.36
C GLU A 3 20.37 32.66 -1.42
N LEU A 4 20.26 33.95 -1.72
CA LEU A 4 19.19 34.82 -1.23
C LEU A 4 18.39 35.26 -2.45
N VAL A 5 17.83 34.28 -3.17
CA VAL A 5 16.59 34.54 -3.90
C VAL A 5 15.57 34.73 -2.80
N ASN A 6 15.20 35.99 -2.55
CA ASN A 6 14.06 36.35 -1.71
C ASN A 6 12.84 35.62 -2.28
N ASP A 7 12.60 34.45 -1.69
CA ASP A 7 11.41 33.64 -1.86
C ASP A 7 10.30 34.45 -1.21
N ASP A 8 9.49 35.14 -2.02
CA ASP A 8 8.29 35.89 -1.60
C ASP A 8 7.18 34.92 -1.14
N ARG A 9 7.58 33.84 -0.46
CA ARG A 9 6.72 32.86 0.16
C ARG A 9 6.22 33.45 1.46
N SER A 10 4.90 33.45 1.59
CA SER A 10 4.23 33.84 2.83
C SER A 10 4.88 33.18 4.06
N PRO A 11 4.91 33.83 5.24
CA PRO A 11 5.47 33.26 6.47
C PRO A 11 4.91 31.87 6.81
N ARG A 12 3.67 31.60 6.40
CA ARG A 12 3.00 30.30 6.50
C ARG A 12 3.68 29.22 5.65
N ALA A 13 3.96 29.52 4.38
CA ALA A 13 4.62 28.59 3.47
C ALA A 13 6.01 28.19 3.97
N ILE A 14 6.77 29.14 4.55
CA ILE A 14 8.08 28.86 5.17
C ILE A 14 7.92 27.90 6.35
N ARG A 15 6.91 28.12 7.21
CA ARG A 15 6.64 27.25 8.36
C ARG A 15 6.28 25.82 7.92
N LEU A 16 5.35 25.67 6.97
CA LEU A 16 4.97 24.37 6.42
C LEU A 16 6.17 23.66 5.77
N GLY A 17 7.02 24.40 5.06
CA GLY A 17 8.27 23.88 4.49
C GLY A 17 9.22 23.33 5.55
N ARG A 18 9.38 24.01 6.69
CA ARG A 18 10.20 23.52 7.82
C ARG A 18 9.64 22.25 8.44
N ILE A 19 8.33 22.17 8.65
CA ILE A 19 7.68 20.97 9.20
C ILE A 19 7.81 19.80 8.21
N ALA A 20 7.59 20.03 6.92
CA ALA A 20 7.80 19.02 5.89
C ALA A 20 9.26 18.53 5.84
N ALA A 21 10.24 19.43 5.95
CA ALA A 21 11.66 19.05 6.02
C ALA A 21 11.97 18.15 7.23
N LEU A 22 11.34 18.42 8.38
CA LEU A 22 11.47 17.59 9.56
C LEU A 22 10.89 16.18 9.35
N LEU A 23 9.70 16.08 8.76
CA LEU A 23 9.09 14.78 8.45
C LEU A 23 9.92 13.99 7.43
N ARG A 24 10.60 14.67 6.50
CA ARG A 24 11.58 14.05 5.59
C ARG A 24 12.77 13.45 6.34
N VAL A 25 13.31 14.17 7.33
CA VAL A 25 14.41 13.67 8.16
C VAL A 25 13.96 12.46 8.96
N ALA A 26 12.76 12.51 9.56
CA ALA A 26 12.16 11.37 10.26
C ALA A 26 12.08 10.13 9.36
N ALA A 27 11.56 10.29 8.14
CA ALA A 27 11.55 9.23 7.12
C ALA A 27 12.97 8.73 6.81
N GLY A 28 13.94 9.62 6.60
CA GLY A 28 15.33 9.21 6.36
C GLY A 28 15.93 8.36 7.48
N VAL A 29 15.70 8.74 8.73
CA VAL A 29 16.16 8.00 9.93
C VAL A 29 15.50 6.62 10.01
N LEU A 30 14.19 6.53 9.79
CA LEU A 30 13.46 5.26 9.80
C LEU A 30 13.90 4.34 8.66
N GLY A 31 14.19 4.88 7.48
CA GLY A 31 14.74 4.11 6.36
C GLY A 31 16.09 3.50 6.69
N TRP A 32 17.01 4.27 7.28
CA TRP A 32 18.29 3.75 7.76
C TRP A 32 18.13 2.68 8.83
N LEU A 33 17.22 2.89 9.78
CA LEU A 33 16.94 1.92 10.83
C LEU A 33 16.39 0.60 10.26
N ALA A 34 15.46 0.65 9.30
CA ALA A 34 14.92 -0.54 8.65
C ALA A 34 16.02 -1.35 7.93
N VAL A 35 16.90 -0.66 7.19
CA VAL A 35 18.04 -1.31 6.50
C VAL A 35 19.01 -1.91 7.52
N PHE A 36 19.35 -1.17 8.57
CA PHE A 36 20.23 -1.66 9.63
C PHE A 36 19.68 -2.93 10.29
N LEU A 37 18.39 -2.95 10.65
CA LEU A 37 17.76 -4.11 11.27
C LEU A 37 17.64 -5.30 10.32
N ALA A 38 17.38 -5.06 9.03
CA ALA A 38 17.37 -6.14 8.03
C ALA A 38 18.77 -6.77 7.87
N LEU A 39 19.83 -5.95 7.82
CA LEU A 39 21.21 -6.44 7.75
C LEU A 39 21.63 -7.15 9.04
N ALA A 40 21.27 -6.61 10.20
CA ALA A 40 21.56 -7.21 11.50
C ALA A 40 20.80 -8.54 11.68
N GLY A 41 19.56 -8.64 11.21
CA GLY A 41 18.80 -9.89 11.19
C GLY A 41 19.42 -10.95 10.29
N LEU A 42 19.88 -10.55 9.10
CA LEU A 42 20.58 -11.45 8.17
C LEU A 42 21.90 -11.98 8.79
N LEU A 43 22.68 -11.09 9.41
CA LEU A 43 23.89 -11.47 10.12
C LEU A 43 23.59 -12.38 11.31
N GLY A 44 22.58 -12.07 12.12
CA GLY A 44 22.16 -12.89 13.26
C GLY A 44 21.75 -14.31 12.86
N GLY A 45 21.09 -14.45 11.70
CA GLY A 45 20.76 -15.76 11.12
C GLY A 45 21.97 -16.58 10.66
N ILE A 46 23.11 -15.93 10.36
CA ILE A 46 24.36 -16.59 9.96
C ILE A 46 25.24 -16.92 11.18
N THR A 47 25.33 -16.01 12.15
CA THR A 47 26.30 -16.11 13.26
C THR A 47 25.79 -16.91 14.46
N GLY A 48 24.47 -17.19 14.55
CA GLY A 48 23.86 -17.82 15.71
C GLY A 48 23.25 -16.82 16.71
N GLY A 49 22.30 -17.31 17.53
CA GLY A 49 21.16 -16.59 18.10
C GLY A 49 21.38 -15.42 19.07
N ASP A 50 22.58 -15.16 19.60
CA ASP A 50 22.78 -14.09 20.59
C ASP A 50 22.38 -12.71 20.07
N LEU A 51 22.75 -12.38 18.83
CA LEU A 51 22.35 -11.10 18.21
C LEU A 51 20.84 -11.04 17.98
N PHE A 52 20.24 -12.18 17.67
CA PHE A 52 18.83 -12.28 17.32
C PHE A 52 17.93 -12.10 18.55
N ASP A 53 18.31 -12.72 19.66
CA ASP A 53 17.66 -12.58 20.96
C ASP A 53 17.88 -11.18 21.56
N LEU A 54 19.01 -10.53 21.26
CA LEU A 54 19.22 -9.14 21.65
C LEU A 54 18.31 -8.18 20.87
N LEU A 55 18.13 -8.41 19.57
CA LEU A 55 17.26 -7.57 18.73
C LEU A 55 15.77 -7.77 19.05
N SER A 56 15.34 -9.00 19.37
CA SER A 56 13.95 -9.27 19.73
C SER A 56 13.52 -8.55 21.02
N ARG A 57 14.43 -8.33 21.97
CA ARG A 57 14.18 -7.54 23.20
C ARG A 57 13.79 -6.08 22.94
N LEU A 58 14.01 -5.55 21.74
CA LEU A 58 13.49 -4.23 21.35
C LEU A 58 11.96 -4.21 21.24
N ILE A 59 11.31 -5.38 21.21
CA ILE A 59 9.87 -5.57 21.37
C ILE A 59 9.61 -6.36 22.66
N ALA A 60 9.71 -5.67 23.80
CA ALA A 60 9.73 -6.33 25.10
C ALA A 60 8.43 -7.04 25.49
N GLY A 61 7.29 -6.67 24.88
CA GLY A 61 5.98 -7.25 25.15
C GLY A 61 5.54 -8.31 24.15
N TYR A 62 6.45 -8.78 23.27
CA TYR A 62 6.12 -9.80 22.28
C TYR A 62 6.51 -11.19 22.76
N ASP A 63 5.51 -12.02 23.04
CA ASP A 63 5.67 -13.40 23.53
C ASP A 63 5.93 -14.44 22.43
N GLY A 64 6.10 -14.01 21.18
CA GLY A 64 6.39 -14.90 20.06
C GLY A 64 7.90 -15.16 19.87
N ALA A 65 8.23 -15.93 18.83
CA ALA A 65 9.61 -16.26 18.52
C ALA A 65 10.43 -15.01 18.10
N ALA A 66 11.75 -15.04 18.32
CA ALA A 66 12.62 -13.90 18.08
C ALA A 66 12.65 -13.47 16.58
N ASP A 67 12.40 -14.42 15.68
CA ASP A 67 12.34 -14.23 14.23
C ASP A 67 11.10 -13.49 13.77
N THR A 68 9.94 -13.87 14.29
CA THR A 68 8.71 -13.12 14.07
C THR A 68 8.83 -11.71 14.65
N ALA A 69 9.44 -11.54 15.83
CA ALA A 69 9.62 -10.23 16.46
C ALA A 69 10.42 -9.26 15.56
N LEU A 70 11.52 -9.73 14.96
CA LEU A 70 12.35 -8.93 14.07
C LEU A 70 11.61 -8.55 12.77
N LEU A 71 10.84 -9.48 12.19
CA LEU A 71 10.02 -9.19 11.00
C LEU A 71 8.92 -8.16 11.32
N VAL A 72 8.22 -8.31 12.44
CA VAL A 72 7.24 -7.33 12.93
C VAL A 72 7.89 -5.95 13.05
N MET A 73 9.07 -5.87 13.66
CA MET A 73 9.81 -4.63 13.83
C MET A 73 10.09 -3.94 12.50
N ILE A 74 10.64 -4.67 11.51
CA ILE A 74 10.95 -4.12 10.18
C ILE A 74 9.67 -3.61 9.50
N LEU A 75 8.59 -4.40 9.54
CA LEU A 75 7.32 -4.03 8.93
C LEU A 75 6.71 -2.76 9.57
N LEU A 76 6.72 -2.65 10.90
CA LEU A 76 6.21 -1.46 11.60
C LEU A 76 7.05 -0.21 11.30
N ILE A 77 8.37 -0.36 11.14
CA ILE A 77 9.26 0.76 10.76
C ILE A 77 8.99 1.19 9.33
N LEU A 78 8.83 0.25 8.39
CA LEU A 78 8.47 0.56 7.00
C LEU A 78 7.08 1.20 6.88
N ALA A 79 6.12 0.77 7.70
CA ALA A 79 4.80 1.39 7.79
C ALA A 79 4.92 2.86 8.24
N ASN A 80 5.67 3.12 9.33
CA ASN A 80 5.95 4.47 9.80
C ASN A 80 6.66 5.32 8.73
N LEU A 81 7.69 4.76 8.09
CA LEU A 81 8.42 5.41 6.99
C LEU A 81 7.48 5.89 5.88
N SER A 82 6.60 5.01 5.41
CA SER A 82 5.61 5.36 4.38
C SER A 82 4.68 6.49 4.83
N ALA A 83 4.21 6.45 6.09
CA ALA A 83 3.34 7.47 6.67
C ALA A 83 4.04 8.83 6.76
N PHE A 84 5.29 8.89 7.22
CA PHE A 84 6.07 10.14 7.26
C PHE A 84 6.32 10.75 5.88
N LEU A 85 6.55 9.92 4.85
CA LEU A 85 6.70 10.40 3.48
C LEU A 85 5.39 11.00 2.93
N VAL A 86 4.24 10.36 3.19
CA VAL A 86 2.93 10.92 2.79
C VAL A 86 2.63 12.21 3.55
N LEU A 87 2.84 12.22 4.87
CA LEU A 87 2.63 13.39 5.72
C LEU A 87 3.56 14.55 5.35
N MET A 88 4.81 14.29 4.95
CA MET A 88 5.71 15.33 4.46
C MET A 88 5.08 16.13 3.32
N ILE A 89 4.42 15.44 2.36
CA ILE A 89 3.83 16.09 1.19
C ILE A 89 2.50 16.76 1.58
N GLY A 90 1.65 16.08 2.37
CA GLY A 90 0.38 16.62 2.84
C GLY A 90 0.55 17.89 3.68
N VAL A 91 1.54 17.92 4.55
CA VAL A 91 1.87 19.10 5.37
C VAL A 91 2.44 20.22 4.51
N GLY A 92 3.32 19.91 3.56
CA GLY A 92 3.83 20.91 2.63
C GLY A 92 2.74 21.56 1.78
N ALA A 93 1.69 20.80 1.44
CA ALA A 93 0.50 21.28 0.73
C ALA A 93 -0.50 22.03 1.62
N GLY A 94 -0.40 21.93 2.95
CA GLY A 94 -1.39 22.50 3.87
C GLY A 94 -2.73 21.76 3.84
N GLU A 95 -2.71 20.44 3.67
CA GLU A 95 -3.94 19.63 3.57
C GLU A 95 -4.62 19.42 4.93
N PHE A 96 -5.95 19.51 4.95
CA PHE A 96 -6.75 19.41 6.19
C PHE A 96 -6.58 18.07 6.93
N TRP A 97 -6.31 16.98 6.21
CA TRP A 97 -6.17 15.64 6.79
C TRP A 97 -4.79 15.43 7.43
N SER A 98 -3.80 16.28 7.16
CA SER A 98 -2.43 16.04 7.64
C SER A 98 -2.27 16.12 9.16
N PRO A 99 -2.87 17.08 9.91
CA PRO A 99 -2.81 17.07 11.37
C PRO A 99 -3.49 15.86 12.03
N PRO A 100 -4.74 15.46 11.69
CA PRO A 100 -5.36 14.30 12.32
C PRO A 100 -4.65 12.99 11.96
N VAL A 101 -4.11 12.85 10.75
CA VAL A 101 -3.32 11.65 10.39
C VAL A 101 -2.01 11.59 11.17
N LEU A 102 -1.32 12.73 11.36
CA LEU A 102 -0.11 12.77 12.18
C LEU A 102 -0.40 12.51 13.67
N ALA A 103 -1.52 13.01 14.19
CA ALA A 103 -1.97 12.73 15.56
C ALA A 103 -2.35 11.25 15.73
N GLY A 104 -3.03 10.66 14.74
CA GLY A 104 -3.32 9.23 14.70
C GLY A 104 -2.04 8.40 14.68
N LEU A 105 -1.06 8.78 13.85
CA LEU A 105 0.25 8.11 13.80
C LEU A 105 0.97 8.18 15.16
N LEU A 106 0.95 9.34 15.82
CA LEU A 106 1.49 9.48 17.17
C LEU A 106 0.78 8.54 18.15
N ALA A 107 -0.55 8.53 18.15
CA ALA A 107 -1.35 7.69 19.05
C ALA A 107 -1.09 6.19 18.82
N VAL A 108 -1.01 5.75 17.55
CA VAL A 108 -0.68 4.37 17.19
C VAL A 108 0.70 4.00 17.71
N ASN A 109 1.72 4.84 17.52
CA ASN A 109 3.06 4.52 18.01
C ASN A 109 3.14 4.52 19.55
N VAL A 110 2.42 5.42 20.23
CA VAL A 110 2.31 5.37 21.69
C VAL A 110 1.64 4.06 22.15
N ALA A 111 0.57 3.63 21.48
CA ALA A 111 -0.06 2.34 21.76
C ALA A 111 0.89 1.16 21.51
N LEU A 112 1.70 1.19 20.43
CA LEU A 112 2.71 0.17 20.15
C LEU A 112 3.77 0.08 21.26
N VAL A 113 4.21 1.22 21.82
CA VAL A 113 5.13 1.22 22.97
C VAL A 113 4.46 0.64 24.21
N LEU A 114 3.22 1.04 24.50
CA LEU A 114 2.51 0.64 25.72
C LEU A 114 2.07 -0.82 25.72
N TRP A 115 1.60 -1.34 24.57
CA TRP A 115 1.02 -2.68 24.47
C TRP A 115 2.04 -3.72 24.04
N LEU A 116 2.88 -3.39 23.06
CA LEU A 116 3.84 -4.31 22.46
C LEU A 116 5.26 -4.14 23.05
N GLY A 117 5.50 -3.09 23.84
CA GLY A 117 6.85 -2.75 24.30
C GLY A 117 7.78 -2.39 23.13
N PHE A 118 7.24 -1.84 22.04
CA PHE A 118 7.97 -1.55 20.81
C PHE A 118 8.87 -0.32 20.95
N ILE A 119 10.09 -0.49 21.48
CA ILE A 119 11.03 0.60 21.77
C ILE A 119 11.39 1.45 20.54
N PRO A 120 11.59 0.89 19.32
CA PRO A 120 11.89 1.68 18.14
C PRO A 120 10.83 2.75 17.80
N ALA A 121 9.58 2.62 18.28
CA ALA A 121 8.56 3.65 18.11
C ALA A 121 8.83 4.96 18.86
N LEU A 122 9.81 5.03 19.76
CA LEU A 122 10.18 6.30 20.40
C LEU A 122 10.69 7.34 19.40
N ILE A 123 11.38 6.90 18.34
CA ILE A 123 11.85 7.78 17.25
C ILE A 123 10.67 8.44 16.52
N PRO A 124 9.72 7.69 15.92
CA PRO A 124 8.58 8.30 15.25
C PRO A 124 7.68 9.11 16.20
N ILE A 125 7.55 8.71 17.48
CA ILE A 125 6.84 9.51 18.50
C ILE A 125 7.48 10.89 18.66
N GLY A 126 8.79 10.97 18.85
CA GLY A 126 9.49 12.24 19.05
C GLY A 126 9.32 13.20 17.86
N PHE A 127 9.51 12.69 16.63
CA PHE A 127 9.31 13.49 15.43
C PHE A 127 7.85 13.90 15.23
N ALA A 128 6.89 13.00 15.44
CA ALA A 128 5.48 13.28 15.26
C ALA A 128 4.96 14.29 16.30
N ALA A 129 5.33 14.13 17.57
CA ALA A 129 4.97 15.05 18.64
C ALA A 129 5.54 16.45 18.40
N TYR A 130 6.81 16.55 17.99
CA TYR A 130 7.43 17.84 17.69
C TYR A 130 6.80 18.49 16.45
N ALA A 131 6.52 17.73 15.40
CA ALA A 131 5.80 18.23 14.23
C ALA A 131 4.39 18.74 14.59
N LEU A 132 3.63 18.00 15.39
CA LEU A 132 2.30 18.42 15.86
C LEU A 132 2.37 19.69 16.71
N ALA A 133 3.35 19.81 17.59
CA ALA A 133 3.56 21.03 18.39
C ALA A 133 3.80 22.25 17.50
N LEU A 134 4.56 22.10 16.41
CA LEU A 134 4.76 23.15 15.42
C LEU A 134 3.49 23.48 14.61
N MET A 135 2.68 22.47 14.28
CA MET A 135 1.40 22.64 13.58
C MET A 135 0.35 23.34 14.43
N ALA A 136 0.31 23.06 15.74
CA ALA A 136 -0.64 23.66 16.68
C ALA A 136 -0.55 25.19 16.70
N GLY A 137 0.62 25.75 16.37
CA GLY A 137 0.84 27.19 16.27
C GLY A 137 0.20 27.89 15.06
N ASP A 138 -0.34 27.18 14.05
CA ASP A 138 -1.12 27.76 12.95
C ASP A 138 -2.02 26.70 12.28
N ILE A 139 -3.01 26.18 13.03
CA ILE A 139 -3.96 25.17 12.53
C ILE A 139 -4.73 25.69 11.29
N GLY A 140 -4.94 27.00 11.19
CA GLY A 140 -5.63 27.65 10.06
C GLY A 140 -4.88 27.59 8.72
N ALA A 141 -3.63 27.11 8.73
CA ALA A 141 -2.88 26.80 7.52
C ALA A 141 -3.38 25.52 6.82
N PHE A 142 -4.02 24.61 7.56
CA PHE A 142 -4.53 23.35 7.01
C PHE A 142 -5.97 23.52 6.55
N ARG A 143 -6.20 23.40 5.24
CA ARG A 143 -7.51 23.67 4.62
C ARG A 143 -7.87 22.56 3.65
N VAL A 144 -9.16 22.43 3.37
CA VAL A 144 -9.62 21.53 2.32
C VAL A 144 -9.16 22.08 0.98
N ASN A 145 -8.48 21.25 0.19
CA ASN A 145 -7.97 21.65 -1.09
C ASN A 145 -9.11 22.09 -2.04
N PRO A 146 -9.13 23.36 -2.49
CA PRO A 146 -10.18 23.86 -3.36
C PRO A 146 -10.17 23.19 -4.74
N LEU A 147 -9.00 22.72 -5.21
CA LEU A 147 -8.88 22.00 -6.46
C LEU A 147 -9.57 20.64 -6.38
N MET A 148 -9.32 19.88 -5.31
CA MET A 148 -10.01 18.60 -5.07
C MET A 148 -11.53 18.79 -5.09
N LEU A 149 -12.04 19.78 -4.35
CA LEU A 149 -13.49 20.05 -4.29
C LEU A 149 -14.06 20.41 -5.66
N LYS A 150 -13.34 21.23 -6.44
CA LYS A 150 -13.75 21.59 -7.81
C LYS A 150 -13.84 20.34 -8.69
N GLU A 151 -12.81 19.50 -8.71
CA GLU A 151 -12.76 18.33 -9.58
C GLU A 151 -13.76 17.25 -9.20
N VAL A 152 -13.94 16.97 -7.90
CA VAL A 152 -14.95 16.02 -7.45
C VAL A 152 -16.36 16.50 -7.84
N ARG A 153 -16.65 17.79 -7.66
CA ARG A 153 -17.92 18.37 -8.09
C ARG A 153 -18.10 18.30 -9.61
N GLU A 154 -17.07 18.62 -10.37
CA GLU A 154 -17.12 18.58 -11.83
C GLU A 154 -17.37 17.16 -12.35
N ARG A 155 -16.68 16.16 -11.78
CA ARG A 155 -16.89 14.74 -12.10
C ARG A 155 -18.32 14.29 -11.76
N MET A 156 -18.85 14.65 -10.60
CA MET A 156 -20.17 14.21 -10.15
C MET A 156 -21.34 14.92 -10.86
N ARG A 157 -21.12 16.09 -11.46
CA ARG A 157 -22.16 16.82 -12.21
C ARG A 157 -22.46 16.22 -13.59
N GLY A 158 -21.57 15.38 -14.13
CA GLY A 158 -21.76 14.76 -15.44
C GLY A 158 -22.48 13.41 -15.38
N ALA A 159 -23.36 13.14 -16.35
CA ALA A 159 -24.02 11.84 -16.50
C ALA A 159 -23.03 10.67 -16.65
N ARG A 160 -21.81 10.93 -17.15
CA ARG A 160 -20.76 9.93 -17.33
C ARG A 160 -20.42 9.17 -16.04
N SER A 161 -20.32 9.86 -14.90
CA SER A 161 -19.96 9.23 -13.63
C SER A 161 -21.05 8.27 -13.14
N PHE A 162 -22.32 8.61 -13.36
CA PHE A 162 -23.44 7.73 -13.06
C PHE A 162 -23.48 6.53 -14.01
N VAL A 163 -23.25 6.75 -15.32
CA VAL A 163 -23.20 5.65 -16.30
C VAL A 163 -22.07 4.67 -15.98
N VAL A 164 -20.87 5.16 -15.68
CA VAL A 164 -19.73 4.31 -15.31
C VAL A 164 -20.05 3.51 -14.04
N MET A 165 -20.65 4.13 -13.03
CA MET A 165 -21.04 3.44 -11.80
C MET A 165 -22.10 2.36 -12.05
N THR A 166 -23.14 2.65 -12.84
CA THR A 166 -24.18 1.68 -13.20
C THR A 166 -23.62 0.51 -14.01
N VAL A 167 -22.78 0.79 -15.02
CA VAL A 167 -22.13 -0.26 -15.82
C VAL A 167 -21.20 -1.09 -14.95
N TYR A 168 -20.40 -0.46 -14.09
CA TYR A 168 -19.52 -1.14 -13.16
C TYR A 168 -20.30 -2.11 -12.24
N LEU A 169 -21.35 -1.62 -11.58
CA LEU A 169 -22.18 -2.46 -10.71
C LEU A 169 -22.94 -3.54 -11.48
N GLY A 170 -23.39 -3.24 -12.70
CA GLY A 170 -24.06 -4.18 -13.58
C GLY A 170 -23.14 -5.31 -14.04
N LEU A 171 -21.88 -5.00 -14.39
CA LEU A 171 -20.88 -6.02 -14.73
C LEU A 171 -20.54 -6.89 -13.52
N MET A 172 -20.36 -6.27 -12.37
CA MET A 172 -20.07 -6.96 -11.12
C MET A 172 -21.22 -7.91 -10.70
N SER A 173 -22.46 -7.43 -10.78
CA SER A 173 -23.64 -8.26 -10.44
C SER A 173 -23.88 -9.37 -11.45
N ALA A 174 -23.73 -9.09 -12.75
CA ALA A 174 -23.83 -10.11 -13.80
C ALA A 174 -22.77 -11.20 -13.61
N PHE A 175 -21.54 -10.82 -13.27
CA PHE A 175 -20.46 -11.78 -13.01
C PHE A 175 -20.73 -12.64 -11.76
N ALA A 176 -21.24 -12.03 -10.68
CA ALA A 176 -21.65 -12.78 -9.48
C ALA A 176 -22.76 -13.80 -9.81
N VAL A 177 -23.74 -13.42 -10.63
CA VAL A 177 -24.80 -14.33 -11.09
C VAL A 177 -24.24 -15.45 -11.96
N ILE A 178 -23.30 -15.15 -12.86
CA ILE A 178 -22.66 -16.18 -13.70
C ILE A 178 -21.94 -17.22 -12.83
N ILE A 179 -21.16 -16.79 -11.83
CA ILE A 179 -20.50 -17.72 -10.91
C ILE A 179 -21.53 -18.56 -10.17
N TYR A 180 -22.58 -17.94 -9.64
CA TYR A 180 -23.66 -18.66 -8.94
C TYR A 180 -24.30 -19.74 -9.83
N LEU A 181 -24.58 -19.43 -11.10
CA LEU A 181 -25.15 -20.37 -12.06
C LEU A 181 -24.20 -21.50 -12.45
N ILE A 182 -22.89 -21.24 -12.50
CA ILE A 182 -21.87 -22.27 -12.77
C ILE A 182 -21.80 -23.25 -11.59
N GLU A 183 -21.65 -22.72 -10.38
CA GLU A 183 -21.47 -23.52 -9.16
C GLU A 183 -22.70 -24.38 -8.83
N THR A 184 -23.91 -23.87 -9.11
CA THR A 184 -25.16 -24.63 -8.91
C THR A 184 -25.37 -25.74 -9.96
N GLN A 185 -24.81 -25.61 -11.16
CA GLN A 185 -24.90 -26.62 -12.23
C GLN A 185 -23.86 -27.72 -12.10
N SER A 186 -22.69 -27.42 -11.55
CA SER A 186 -21.58 -28.38 -11.39
C SER A 186 -21.85 -29.51 -10.38
N GLY A 187 -22.97 -29.46 -9.65
CA GLY A 187 -23.56 -30.60 -8.94
C GLY A 187 -22.87 -30.95 -7.62
N SER A 188 -23.59 -30.76 -6.51
CA SER A 188 -23.44 -31.56 -5.28
C SER A 188 -24.67 -31.38 -4.38
N ALA A 189 -25.14 -32.49 -3.82
CA ALA A 189 -26.34 -32.60 -3.01
C ALA A 189 -26.40 -31.57 -1.88
N VAL A 190 -27.63 -31.11 -1.57
CA VAL A 190 -27.96 -30.14 -0.53
C VAL A 190 -27.38 -30.58 0.83
N GLY A 191 -26.20 -30.03 1.17
CA GLY A 191 -25.53 -30.18 2.45
C GLY A 191 -24.88 -28.86 2.84
N THR A 192 -24.80 -28.58 4.14
CA THR A 192 -24.31 -27.29 4.69
C THR A 192 -22.86 -26.95 4.34
N SER A 193 -22.02 -27.94 4.00
CA SER A 193 -20.65 -27.73 3.53
C SER A 193 -20.58 -27.17 2.10
N VAL A 194 -21.55 -27.51 1.24
CA VAL A 194 -21.62 -27.09 -0.17
C VAL A 194 -22.02 -25.60 -0.28
N THR A 195 -22.87 -25.13 0.63
CA THR A 195 -23.28 -23.71 0.66
C THR A 195 -22.13 -22.77 1.05
N GLY A 196 -21.23 -23.21 1.95
CA GLY A 196 -20.07 -22.40 2.35
C GLY A 196 -19.04 -22.24 1.23
N GLU A 197 -18.79 -23.31 0.47
CA GLU A 197 -17.85 -23.27 -0.67
C GLU A 197 -18.35 -22.33 -1.79
N LEU A 198 -19.66 -22.36 -2.08
CA LEU A 198 -20.31 -21.41 -2.99
C LEU A 198 -20.07 -19.96 -2.58
N GLY A 199 -20.28 -19.62 -1.30
CA GLY A 199 -20.03 -18.28 -0.78
C GLY A 199 -18.57 -17.84 -0.96
N ARG A 200 -17.62 -18.74 -0.70
CA ARG A 200 -16.19 -18.48 -0.88
C ARG A 200 -15.82 -18.24 -2.35
N ASN A 201 -16.31 -19.06 -3.27
CA ASN A 201 -16.01 -18.91 -4.70
C ASN A 201 -16.65 -17.63 -5.28
N LEU A 202 -17.87 -17.30 -4.86
CA LEU A 202 -18.51 -16.03 -5.19
C LEU A 202 -17.67 -14.83 -4.72
N PHE A 203 -17.21 -14.85 -3.47
CA PHE A 203 -16.37 -13.77 -2.93
C PHE A 203 -15.06 -13.62 -3.71
N ARG A 204 -14.35 -14.74 -3.96
CA ARG A 204 -13.11 -14.77 -4.76
C ARG A 204 -13.30 -14.16 -6.14
N GLY A 205 -14.36 -14.58 -6.83
CA GLY A 205 -14.64 -14.08 -8.17
C GLY A 205 -14.98 -12.61 -8.18
N VAL A 206 -15.88 -12.16 -7.30
CA VAL A 206 -16.29 -10.75 -7.18
C VAL A 206 -15.08 -9.87 -6.85
N VAL A 207 -14.31 -10.21 -5.81
CA VAL A 207 -13.11 -9.46 -5.42
C VAL A 207 -12.03 -9.49 -6.53
N GLY A 208 -11.86 -10.63 -7.20
CA GLY A 208 -10.94 -10.78 -8.34
C GLY A 208 -11.33 -9.91 -9.54
N LEU A 209 -12.62 -9.86 -9.88
CA LEU A 209 -13.13 -8.98 -10.94
C LEU A 209 -12.96 -7.51 -10.56
N GLN A 210 -13.22 -7.17 -9.29
CA GLN A 210 -13.02 -5.81 -8.80
C GLN A 210 -11.55 -5.38 -8.89
N LEU A 211 -10.62 -6.25 -8.50
CA LEU A 211 -9.19 -6.01 -8.70
C LEU A 211 -8.87 -5.79 -10.18
N PHE A 212 -9.37 -6.66 -11.06
CA PHE A 212 -9.18 -6.54 -12.51
C PHE A 212 -9.65 -5.18 -13.01
N LEU A 213 -10.86 -4.74 -12.62
CA LEU A 213 -11.38 -3.42 -13.02
C LEU A 213 -10.52 -2.27 -12.47
N ILE A 214 -10.03 -2.35 -11.23
CA ILE A 214 -9.15 -1.32 -10.64
C ILE A 214 -7.85 -1.18 -11.40
N VAL A 215 -7.24 -2.29 -11.85
CA VAL A 215 -6.00 -2.28 -12.64
C VAL A 215 -6.15 -1.41 -13.89
N PHE A 216 -7.33 -1.36 -14.51
CA PHE A 216 -7.61 -0.49 -15.65
C PHE A 216 -8.05 0.92 -15.24
N ILE A 217 -8.96 1.01 -14.28
CA ILE A 217 -9.61 2.26 -13.90
C ILE A 217 -8.62 3.23 -13.24
N ALA A 218 -7.77 2.75 -12.33
CA ALA A 218 -6.88 3.60 -11.55
C ALA A 218 -5.86 4.38 -12.40
N PRO A 219 -5.03 3.73 -13.25
CA PRO A 219 -4.12 4.44 -14.15
C PRO A 219 -4.88 5.24 -15.22
N ALA A 220 -6.03 4.79 -15.73
CA ALA A 220 -6.79 5.55 -16.72
C ALA A 220 -7.23 6.93 -16.20
N PHE A 221 -7.63 7.03 -14.93
CA PHE A 221 -8.05 8.30 -14.33
C PHE A 221 -6.91 9.18 -13.81
N THR A 222 -5.73 8.61 -13.57
CA THR A 222 -4.59 9.33 -12.96
C THR A 222 -3.48 9.65 -13.96
N ALA A 223 -3.24 8.80 -14.97
CA ALA A 223 -2.23 9.04 -16.00
C ALA A 223 -2.54 10.25 -16.89
N GLY A 224 -3.82 10.61 -17.03
CA GLY A 224 -4.25 11.82 -17.71
C GLY A 224 -4.37 13.06 -16.81
N ALA A 225 -4.14 12.95 -15.49
CA ALA A 225 -4.52 14.00 -14.54
C ALA A 225 -3.77 15.33 -14.77
N VAL A 226 -2.50 15.26 -15.17
CA VAL A 226 -1.64 16.43 -15.45
C VAL A 226 -1.35 16.55 -16.94
N SER A 227 -1.02 15.44 -17.60
CA SER A 227 -0.69 15.45 -19.03
C SER A 227 -1.86 15.92 -19.92
N SER A 228 -3.12 15.70 -19.52
CA SER A 228 -4.26 16.17 -20.32
C SER A 228 -4.45 17.69 -20.25
N GLU A 229 -4.05 18.33 -19.15
CA GLU A 229 -4.06 19.79 -19.06
C GLU A 229 -2.96 20.42 -19.90
N ARG A 230 -1.81 19.73 -20.00
CA ARG A 230 -0.71 20.12 -20.89
C ARG A 230 -1.11 20.01 -22.36
N GLU A 231 -1.72 18.90 -22.77
CA GLU A 231 -2.21 18.74 -24.15
C GLU A 231 -3.26 19.80 -24.53
N ARG A 232 -4.08 20.21 -23.56
CA ARG A 232 -5.10 21.26 -23.74
C ARG A 232 -4.55 22.68 -23.62
N LYS A 233 -3.25 22.85 -23.34
CA LYS A 233 -2.58 24.15 -23.09
C LYS A 233 -3.24 25.00 -22.00
N THR A 234 -3.90 24.34 -21.03
CA THR A 234 -4.50 25.02 -19.88
C THR A 234 -3.57 25.03 -18.67
N TYR A 235 -2.45 24.30 -18.74
CA TYR A 235 -1.45 24.22 -17.68
C TYR A 235 -0.82 25.59 -17.37
N ASP A 236 -0.45 26.36 -18.40
CA ASP A 236 0.16 27.69 -18.23
C ASP A 236 -0.81 28.67 -17.54
N LEU A 237 -2.11 28.56 -17.82
CA LEU A 237 -3.16 29.33 -17.14
C LEU A 237 -3.36 28.87 -15.68
N LEU A 238 -2.98 27.64 -15.34
CA LEU A 238 -3.01 27.15 -13.98
C LEU A 238 -1.75 27.57 -13.20
N GLN A 239 -0.59 27.65 -13.87
CA GLN A 239 0.66 28.10 -13.25
C GLN A 239 0.64 29.59 -12.84
N ILE A 240 -0.16 30.42 -13.48
CA ILE A 240 -0.37 31.81 -13.02
C ILE A 240 -1.21 31.88 -11.72
N THR A 241 -1.81 30.77 -11.28
CA THR A 241 -2.49 30.72 -9.98
C THR A 241 -1.47 30.48 -8.88
N LEU A 242 -1.66 31.12 -7.71
CA LEU A 242 -0.76 31.02 -6.54
C LEU A 242 -0.82 29.65 -5.82
N LEU A 243 -1.15 28.56 -6.53
CA LEU A 243 -1.27 27.22 -5.96
C LEU A 243 0.10 26.52 -5.89
N PRO A 244 0.51 25.99 -4.73
CA PRO A 244 1.76 25.27 -4.61
C PRO A 244 1.68 23.90 -5.31
N HIS A 245 2.77 23.46 -5.95
CA HIS A 245 2.84 22.19 -6.69
C HIS A 245 2.40 20.96 -5.89
N GLN A 246 2.68 20.95 -4.59
CA GLN A 246 2.29 19.87 -3.68
C GLN A 246 0.76 19.78 -3.54
N SER A 247 0.08 20.91 -3.37
CA SER A 247 -1.39 20.98 -3.30
C SER A 247 -2.01 20.66 -4.66
N PHE A 248 -1.39 21.05 -5.77
CA PHE A 248 -1.86 20.67 -7.10
C PHE A 248 -1.85 19.15 -7.31
N ILE A 249 -0.72 18.48 -7.04
CA ILE A 249 -0.59 17.02 -7.21
C ILE A 249 -1.53 16.27 -6.26
N ILE A 250 -1.58 16.64 -4.98
CA ILE A 250 -2.43 15.96 -4.01
C ILE A 250 -3.91 16.13 -4.39
N GLY A 251 -4.34 17.34 -4.74
CA GLY A 251 -5.73 17.58 -5.12
C GLY A 251 -6.18 16.75 -6.35
N LYS A 252 -5.27 16.59 -7.33
CA LYS A 252 -5.47 15.72 -8.50
C LYS A 252 -5.58 14.25 -8.12
N LEU A 253 -4.67 13.78 -7.26
CA LEU A 253 -4.64 12.40 -6.79
C LEU A 253 -5.91 12.09 -6.00
N GLU A 254 -6.27 12.93 -5.03
CA GLU A 254 -7.43 12.77 -4.17
C GLU A 254 -8.73 12.79 -4.96
N SER A 255 -8.89 13.70 -5.93
CA SER A 255 -10.10 13.70 -6.76
C SER A 255 -10.22 12.43 -7.59
N ALA A 256 -9.12 11.86 -8.06
CA ALA A 256 -9.14 10.60 -8.80
C ALA A 256 -9.44 9.41 -7.89
N LEU A 257 -8.76 9.33 -6.74
CA LEU A 257 -8.94 8.27 -5.75
C LEU A 257 -10.32 8.30 -5.09
N ALA A 258 -10.91 9.46 -4.86
CA ALA A 258 -12.25 9.59 -4.27
C ALA A 258 -13.31 8.85 -5.10
N TYR A 259 -13.24 8.95 -6.44
CA TYR A 259 -14.15 8.22 -7.31
C TYR A 259 -13.88 6.71 -7.31
N ILE A 260 -12.60 6.29 -7.27
CA ILE A 260 -12.24 4.88 -7.19
C ILE A 260 -12.68 4.27 -5.86
N LEU A 261 -12.51 4.99 -4.75
CA LEU A 261 -13.02 4.62 -3.42
C LEU A 261 -14.54 4.52 -3.43
N LEU A 262 -15.23 5.43 -4.11
CA LEU A 262 -16.69 5.33 -4.28
C LEU A 262 -17.08 4.03 -5.01
N LEU A 263 -16.38 3.65 -6.09
CA LEU A 263 -16.61 2.37 -6.78
C LEU A 263 -16.30 1.16 -5.89
N LEU A 264 -15.23 1.24 -5.07
CA LEU A 264 -14.87 0.21 -4.11
C LEU A 264 -15.98 0.00 -3.07
N LEU A 265 -16.45 1.07 -2.45
CA LEU A 265 -17.51 1.05 -1.44
C LEU A 265 -18.86 0.63 -2.05
N ALA A 266 -19.16 1.04 -3.28
CA ALA A 266 -20.38 0.65 -3.97
C ALA A 266 -20.45 -0.87 -4.26
N ALA A 267 -19.31 -1.55 -4.35
CA ALA A 267 -19.25 -3.00 -4.52
C ALA A 267 -19.38 -3.80 -3.21
N VAL A 268 -19.26 -3.15 -2.04
CA VAL A 268 -19.34 -3.82 -0.73
C VAL A 268 -20.67 -4.58 -0.55
N PRO A 269 -21.86 -4.03 -0.87
CA PRO A 269 -23.11 -4.78 -0.75
C PRO A 269 -23.13 -6.07 -1.58
N LEU A 270 -22.49 -6.07 -2.75
CA LEU A 270 -22.39 -7.26 -3.60
C LEU A 270 -21.46 -8.30 -2.99
N GLN A 271 -20.31 -7.88 -2.45
CA GLN A 271 -19.43 -8.76 -1.68
C GLN A 271 -20.16 -9.33 -0.46
N SER A 272 -21.04 -8.55 0.17
CA SER A 272 -21.81 -9.00 1.33
C SER A 272 -22.83 -10.09 1.02
N ILE A 273 -23.23 -10.29 -0.23
CA ILE A 273 -24.07 -11.43 -0.60
C ILE A 273 -23.33 -12.75 -0.35
N ALA A 274 -22.01 -12.78 -0.56
CA ALA A 274 -21.20 -13.95 -0.27
C ALA A 274 -21.18 -14.34 1.22
N PHE A 275 -21.36 -13.37 2.12
CA PHE A 275 -21.53 -13.64 3.56
C PHE A 275 -22.78 -14.44 3.88
N LEU A 276 -23.88 -14.18 3.17
CA LEU A 276 -25.16 -14.84 3.42
C LEU A 276 -25.07 -16.36 3.18
N PHE A 277 -24.17 -16.80 2.30
CA PHE A 277 -23.91 -18.21 2.02
C PHE A 277 -23.02 -18.89 3.08
N GLY A 278 -22.52 -18.15 4.08
CA GLY A 278 -21.83 -18.71 5.26
C GLY A 278 -20.37 -19.12 5.03
N GLY A 279 -19.76 -18.74 3.91
CA GLY A 279 -18.41 -19.15 3.50
C GLY A 279 -17.27 -18.14 3.74
N VAL A 280 -17.59 -16.94 4.22
CA VAL A 280 -16.66 -15.79 4.31
C VAL A 280 -16.77 -15.20 5.71
N THR A 281 -15.65 -14.74 6.28
CA THR A 281 -15.62 -14.06 7.60
C THR A 281 -15.51 -12.53 7.44
N GLU A 282 -16.06 -11.75 8.38
CA GLU A 282 -16.03 -10.27 8.30
C GLU A 282 -14.60 -9.73 8.06
N LEU A 283 -13.64 -10.41 8.68
CA LEU A 283 -12.23 -10.17 8.55
C LEU A 283 -11.71 -10.36 7.11
N GLU A 284 -12.19 -11.35 6.36
CA GLU A 284 -11.87 -11.54 4.94
C GLU A 284 -12.36 -10.36 4.08
N LEU A 285 -13.55 -9.82 4.36
CA LEU A 285 -14.06 -8.64 3.65
C LEU A 285 -13.21 -7.40 3.95
N LEU A 286 -12.93 -7.14 5.22
CA LEU A 286 -12.16 -5.95 5.62
C LEU A 286 -10.73 -6.00 5.07
N THR A 287 -10.08 -7.17 5.11
CA THR A 287 -8.75 -7.35 4.54
C THR A 287 -8.75 -7.23 3.02
N ALA A 288 -9.73 -7.81 2.33
CA ALA A 288 -9.87 -7.65 0.88
C ALA A 288 -10.08 -6.18 0.48
N LEU A 289 -10.97 -5.46 1.18
CA LEU A 289 -11.22 -4.04 0.94
C LEU A 289 -9.95 -3.20 1.17
N ALA A 290 -9.19 -3.50 2.22
CA ALA A 290 -7.92 -2.82 2.51
C ALA A 290 -6.88 -3.06 1.40
N VAL A 291 -6.71 -4.32 0.96
CA VAL A 291 -5.79 -4.67 -0.14
C VAL A 291 -6.19 -3.98 -1.43
N LEU A 292 -7.48 -3.98 -1.78
CA LEU A 292 -7.99 -3.31 -2.98
C LEU A 292 -7.80 -1.79 -2.92
N ALA A 293 -8.06 -1.17 -1.77
CA ALA A 293 -7.87 0.26 -1.57
C ALA A 293 -6.41 0.68 -1.69
N VAL A 294 -5.49 -0.04 -1.03
CA VAL A 294 -4.04 0.23 -1.12
C VAL A 294 -3.51 -0.01 -2.54
N THR A 295 -4.04 -1.03 -3.23
CA THR A 295 -3.73 -1.29 -4.64
C THR A 295 -4.17 -0.13 -5.53
N ALA A 296 -5.40 0.36 -5.35
CA ALA A 296 -5.91 1.52 -6.07
C ALA A 296 -5.07 2.78 -5.84
N ILE A 297 -4.67 3.05 -4.59
CA ILE A 297 -3.79 4.16 -4.23
C ILE A 297 -2.46 4.05 -4.99
N THR A 298 -1.83 2.87 -4.94
CA THR A 298 -0.52 2.64 -5.56
C THR A 298 -0.57 2.81 -7.06
N PHE A 299 -1.53 2.18 -7.75
CA PHE A 299 -1.70 2.31 -9.20
C PHE A 299 -2.06 3.74 -9.60
N GLY A 300 -2.88 4.43 -8.79
CA GLY A 300 -3.18 5.84 -8.98
C GLY A 300 -1.94 6.74 -8.90
N THR A 301 -1.07 6.49 -7.92
CA THR A 301 0.19 7.26 -7.78
C THR A 301 1.21 6.95 -8.87
N ILE A 302 1.28 5.71 -9.35
CA ILE A 302 2.12 5.34 -10.51
C ILE A 302 1.61 6.05 -11.77
N GLY A 303 0.29 6.05 -12.01
CA GLY A 303 -0.31 6.78 -13.12
C GLY A 303 -0.01 8.28 -13.05
N LEU A 304 -0.18 8.89 -11.88
CA LEU A 304 0.12 10.31 -11.66
C LEU A 304 1.60 10.64 -11.90
N TYR A 305 2.52 9.79 -11.45
CA TYR A 305 3.95 9.96 -11.70
C TYR A 305 4.27 10.03 -13.20
N PHE A 306 3.74 9.11 -14.00
CA PHE A 306 3.90 9.18 -15.45
C PHE A 306 3.18 10.37 -16.08
N SER A 307 2.06 10.83 -15.50
CA SER A 307 1.36 12.04 -15.95
C SER A 307 2.18 13.31 -15.76
N THR A 308 2.97 13.41 -14.68
CA THR A 308 3.83 14.58 -14.41
C THR A 308 5.11 14.58 -15.24
N THR A 309 5.65 13.40 -15.55
CA THR A 309 6.92 13.23 -16.27
C THR A 309 6.79 13.18 -17.79
N LEU A 310 5.57 13.06 -18.33
CA LEU A 310 5.35 12.96 -19.77
C LEU A 310 4.36 14.01 -20.25
N ASP A 311 4.55 14.46 -21.49
CA ASP A 311 3.75 15.55 -22.05
C ASP A 311 2.51 15.05 -22.78
N ARG A 312 2.53 13.79 -23.26
CA ARG A 312 1.42 13.14 -23.97
C ARG A 312 0.68 12.16 -23.07
N THR A 313 -0.65 12.28 -23.01
CA THR A 313 -1.56 11.43 -22.22
C THR A 313 -1.48 9.96 -22.61
N LEU A 314 -1.42 9.67 -23.91
CA LEU A 314 -1.33 8.30 -24.40
C LEU A 314 -0.02 7.64 -23.95
N THR A 315 1.11 8.34 -24.08
CA THR A 315 2.41 7.83 -23.63
C THR A 315 2.47 7.67 -22.12
N ALA A 316 1.89 8.61 -21.36
CA ALA A 316 1.79 8.52 -19.91
C ALA A 316 1.00 7.29 -19.46
N SER A 317 -0.15 7.04 -20.10
CA SER A 317 -1.03 5.91 -19.80
C SER A 317 -0.35 4.59 -20.10
N THR A 318 0.27 4.45 -21.28
CA THR A 318 0.98 3.22 -21.67
C THR A 318 2.14 2.91 -20.72
N ARG A 319 2.95 3.90 -20.33
CA ARG A 319 4.04 3.66 -19.37
C ARG A 319 3.55 3.32 -17.97
N ALA A 320 2.44 3.91 -17.53
CA ALA A 320 1.80 3.54 -16.27
C ALA A 320 1.34 2.08 -16.28
N TYR A 321 0.69 1.63 -17.35
CA TYR A 321 0.29 0.22 -17.49
C TYR A 321 1.49 -0.73 -17.53
N ILE A 322 2.56 -0.39 -18.26
CA ILE A 322 3.79 -1.20 -18.28
C ILE A 322 4.41 -1.29 -16.88
N ALA A 323 4.46 -0.19 -16.14
CA ALA A 323 5.00 -0.18 -14.78
C ALA A 323 4.14 -1.02 -13.81
N ILE A 324 2.82 -0.92 -13.90
CA ILE A 324 1.89 -1.74 -13.10
C ILE A 324 2.04 -3.23 -13.45
N PHE A 325 2.16 -3.56 -14.75
CA PHE A 325 2.41 -4.93 -15.21
C PHE A 325 3.76 -5.46 -14.70
N MET A 326 4.81 -4.64 -14.74
CA MET A 326 6.13 -5.01 -14.23
C MET A 326 6.09 -5.28 -12.73
N LEU A 327 5.42 -4.42 -11.97
CA LEU A 327 5.29 -4.55 -10.52
C LEU A 327 4.47 -5.77 -10.10
N THR A 328 3.34 -6.01 -10.75
CA THR A 328 2.36 -7.03 -10.30
C THR A 328 2.59 -8.42 -10.90
N ILE A 329 3.12 -8.49 -12.13
CA ILE A 329 3.24 -9.75 -12.87
C ILE A 329 4.70 -10.05 -13.18
N ALA A 330 5.40 -9.18 -13.92
CA ALA A 330 6.68 -9.55 -14.50
C ALA A 330 7.76 -9.80 -13.43
N VAL A 331 7.97 -8.86 -12.49
CA VAL A 331 8.98 -9.00 -11.43
C VAL A 331 8.64 -10.17 -10.49
N PRO A 332 7.41 -10.28 -9.95
CA PRO A 332 7.03 -11.43 -9.12
C PRO A 332 7.22 -12.77 -9.82
N MET A 333 6.78 -12.86 -11.08
CA MET A 333 6.85 -14.11 -11.84
C MET A 333 8.29 -14.55 -12.08
N VAL A 334 9.18 -13.61 -12.43
CA VAL A 334 10.62 -13.93 -12.60
C VAL A 334 11.21 -14.42 -11.29
N ILE A 335 10.95 -13.74 -10.16
CA ILE A 335 11.47 -14.16 -8.85
C ILE A 335 10.92 -15.52 -8.45
N ILE A 336 9.62 -15.78 -8.63
CA ILE A 336 8.98 -17.06 -8.30
C ILE A 336 9.55 -18.21 -9.16
N VAL A 337 9.71 -18.01 -10.47
CA VAL A 337 10.27 -19.04 -11.37
C VAL A 337 11.73 -19.30 -11.02
N VAL A 338 12.54 -18.25 -10.84
CA VAL A 338 13.95 -18.39 -10.47
C VAL A 338 14.07 -19.13 -9.14
N THR A 339 13.39 -18.68 -8.09
CA THR A 339 13.43 -19.34 -6.77
C THR A 339 12.94 -20.79 -6.81
N SER A 340 11.95 -21.12 -7.64
CA SER A 340 11.46 -22.49 -7.81
C SER A 340 12.50 -23.40 -8.48
N VAL A 341 13.14 -22.94 -9.56
CA VAL A 341 14.21 -23.68 -10.24
C VAL A 341 15.42 -23.85 -9.32
N PHE A 342 15.83 -22.79 -8.63
CA PHE A 342 16.93 -22.82 -7.67
C PHE A 342 16.64 -23.77 -6.50
N ARG A 343 15.42 -23.77 -5.95
CA ARG A 343 15.01 -24.69 -4.87
C ARG A 343 15.11 -26.16 -5.33
N GLN A 344 14.58 -26.49 -6.51
CA GLN A 344 14.60 -27.84 -7.06
C GLN A 344 16.05 -28.35 -7.25
N PHE A 345 16.93 -27.49 -7.78
CA PHE A 345 18.34 -27.83 -8.02
C PHE A 345 19.12 -28.01 -6.72
N PHE A 346 19.05 -27.05 -5.80
CA PHE A 346 19.88 -27.07 -4.57
C PHE A 346 19.46 -28.14 -3.58
N VAL A 347 18.15 -28.38 -3.40
CA VAL A 347 17.65 -29.44 -2.50
C VAL A 347 18.13 -30.81 -2.95
N THR A 348 18.29 -31.02 -4.26
CA THR A 348 18.71 -32.31 -4.83
C THR A 348 20.23 -32.47 -4.93
N ALA A 349 21.00 -31.39 -5.08
CA ALA A 349 22.40 -31.45 -5.50
C ALA A 349 23.48 -31.22 -4.41
N VAL A 350 23.24 -30.41 -3.37
CA VAL A 350 24.32 -29.91 -2.47
C VAL A 350 24.07 -30.22 -0.98
N GLY A 351 22.93 -30.80 -0.64
CA GLY A 351 22.49 -30.85 0.76
C GLY A 351 21.88 -29.51 1.17
N SER A 352 20.83 -29.60 1.98
CA SER A 352 19.94 -28.50 2.31
C SER A 352 20.49 -27.65 3.45
N SER A 353 21.22 -26.56 3.15
CA SER A 353 21.45 -25.53 4.16
C SER A 353 20.11 -24.87 4.53
N ALA A 354 19.69 -24.98 5.79
CA ALA A 354 18.47 -24.33 6.29
C ALA A 354 18.43 -22.81 6.01
N VAL A 355 19.57 -22.12 6.13
CA VAL A 355 19.69 -20.67 5.88
C VAL A 355 19.37 -20.33 4.42
N LEU A 356 19.88 -21.12 3.48
CA LEU A 356 19.62 -20.91 2.05
C LEU A 356 18.15 -21.22 1.71
N GLN A 357 17.55 -22.25 2.30
CA GLN A 357 16.12 -22.52 2.15
C GLN A 357 15.25 -21.39 2.70
N ALA A 358 15.57 -20.88 3.90
CA ALA A 358 14.86 -19.77 4.51
C ALA A 358 14.94 -18.51 3.63
N GLY A 359 16.13 -18.18 3.11
CA GLY A 359 16.32 -17.05 2.19
C GLY A 359 15.47 -17.15 0.92
N ILE A 360 15.39 -18.34 0.32
CA ILE A 360 14.52 -18.60 -0.85
C ILE A 360 13.05 -18.43 -0.49
N ILE A 361 12.62 -18.93 0.67
CA ILE A 361 11.24 -18.83 1.14
C ILE A 361 10.85 -17.36 1.38
N TYR A 362 11.71 -16.57 2.02
CA TYR A 362 11.47 -15.13 2.22
C TYR A 362 11.40 -14.35 0.91
N LEU A 363 12.33 -14.61 -0.03
CA LEU A 363 12.32 -13.97 -1.35
C LEU A 363 11.05 -14.30 -2.14
N ARG A 364 10.63 -15.57 -2.09
CA ARG A 364 9.39 -16.02 -2.73
C ARG A 364 8.16 -15.38 -2.07
N GLY A 365 8.06 -15.39 -0.75
CA GLY A 365 6.95 -14.76 -0.03
C GLY A 365 6.84 -13.26 -0.31
N PHE A 366 7.99 -12.56 -0.39
CA PHE A 366 8.01 -11.16 -0.82
C PHE A 366 7.51 -10.98 -2.27
N ALA A 367 7.96 -11.82 -3.20
CA ALA A 367 7.51 -11.78 -4.58
C ALA A 367 5.99 -12.04 -4.71
N GLU A 368 5.46 -13.02 -3.96
CA GLU A 368 4.03 -13.30 -3.90
C GLU A 368 3.25 -12.09 -3.35
N SER A 369 3.80 -11.38 -2.36
CA SER A 369 3.18 -10.16 -1.80
C SER A 369 3.08 -8.97 -2.77
N LEU A 370 3.86 -8.96 -3.86
CA LEU A 370 3.78 -7.91 -4.88
C LEU A 370 2.63 -8.11 -5.87
N ASN A 371 1.99 -9.29 -5.90
CA ASN A 371 0.86 -9.55 -6.77
C ASN A 371 -0.46 -9.50 -5.98
N PRO A 372 -1.32 -8.48 -6.17
CA PRO A 372 -2.54 -8.34 -5.38
C PRO A 372 -3.54 -9.48 -5.59
N ALA A 373 -3.53 -10.13 -6.76
CA ALA A 373 -4.40 -11.28 -7.01
C ALA A 373 -3.95 -12.50 -6.21
N ILE A 374 -2.65 -12.78 -6.18
CA ILE A 374 -2.07 -13.86 -5.37
C ILE A 374 -2.33 -13.59 -3.89
N VAL A 375 -2.12 -12.36 -3.43
CA VAL A 375 -2.34 -11.97 -2.04
C VAL A 375 -3.79 -12.17 -1.59
N LEU A 376 -4.77 -11.79 -2.41
CA LEU A 376 -6.19 -11.97 -2.08
C LEU A 376 -6.55 -13.46 -1.96
N LEU A 377 -6.04 -14.30 -2.86
CA LEU A 377 -6.28 -15.75 -2.83
C LEU A 377 -5.59 -16.41 -1.62
N GLN A 378 -4.30 -16.15 -1.44
CA GLN A 378 -3.51 -16.74 -0.35
C GLN A 378 -3.97 -16.29 1.02
N THR A 379 -4.29 -15.00 1.19
CA THR A 379 -4.77 -14.48 2.49
C THR A 379 -6.05 -15.18 2.89
N GLN A 380 -6.94 -15.43 1.93
CA GLN A 380 -8.16 -16.15 2.18
C GLN A 380 -7.90 -17.64 2.53
N ASP A 381 -6.97 -18.32 1.86
CA ASP A 381 -6.58 -19.69 2.22
C ASP A 381 -5.92 -19.78 3.61
N LEU A 382 -5.09 -18.80 3.96
CA LEU A 382 -4.43 -18.71 5.26
C LEU A 382 -5.42 -18.45 6.40
N LEU A 383 -6.42 -17.59 6.19
CA LEU A 383 -7.44 -17.31 7.21
C LEU A 383 -8.28 -18.56 7.56
N ILE A 384 -8.52 -19.44 6.59
CA ILE A 384 -9.17 -20.73 6.84
C ILE A 384 -8.23 -21.73 7.51
N SER A 385 -7.04 -21.93 6.94
CA SER A 385 -6.13 -22.99 7.39
C SER A 385 -5.56 -22.71 8.79
N ASN A 386 -5.28 -21.45 9.11
CA ASN A 386 -4.66 -21.05 10.38
C ASN A 386 -5.66 -20.55 11.44
N ARG A 387 -6.93 -20.96 11.38
CA ARG A 387 -7.97 -20.60 12.38
C ARG A 387 -8.05 -19.09 12.68
N GLY A 388 -7.89 -18.24 11.68
CA GLY A 388 -7.98 -16.78 11.84
C GLY A 388 -6.72 -16.05 12.33
N SER A 389 -5.54 -16.69 12.38
CA SER A 389 -4.29 -15.96 12.61
C SER A 389 -3.98 -15.04 11.41
N MET A 390 -4.09 -13.73 11.63
CA MET A 390 -3.92 -12.71 10.58
C MET A 390 -2.48 -12.30 10.30
N GLY A 391 -1.59 -12.49 11.28
CA GLY A 391 -0.30 -11.82 11.32
C GLY A 391 0.79 -12.60 10.60
N PHE A 392 1.09 -13.79 11.11
CA PHE A 392 2.19 -14.62 10.65
C PHE A 392 1.74 -16.05 10.48
N TYR A 393 2.36 -16.73 9.54
CA TYR A 393 2.24 -18.18 9.34
C TYR A 393 3.63 -18.78 9.21
N THR A 394 3.76 -20.06 9.53
CA THR A 394 5.06 -20.75 9.50
C THR A 394 5.10 -21.75 8.36
N GLU A 395 6.11 -21.64 7.51
CA GLU A 395 6.41 -22.62 6.47
C GLU A 395 7.46 -23.61 7.00
N PRO A 396 7.24 -24.93 6.90
CA PRO A 396 8.19 -25.91 7.40
C PRO A 396 9.44 -25.95 6.52
N ILE A 397 10.61 -25.87 7.16
CA ILE A 397 11.92 -26.14 6.59
C ILE A 397 12.40 -27.49 7.08
N PHE A 398 12.97 -28.28 6.17
CA PHE A 398 13.59 -29.55 6.49
C PHE A 398 15.11 -29.40 6.46
N ASP A 399 15.73 -29.47 7.64
CA ASP A 399 17.19 -29.37 7.82
C ASP A 399 17.88 -30.75 7.89
N GLY A 400 17.25 -31.80 7.33
CA GLY A 400 17.77 -33.16 7.35
C GLY A 400 17.54 -33.95 8.65
N VAL A 401 17.33 -33.27 9.79
CA VAL A 401 17.13 -33.90 11.12
C VAL A 401 15.83 -33.46 11.80
N LEU A 402 15.45 -32.19 11.72
CA LEU A 402 14.22 -31.65 12.30
C LEU A 402 13.45 -30.79 11.27
N LEU A 403 12.12 -30.76 11.41
CA LEU A 403 11.26 -29.80 10.74
C LEU A 403 11.19 -28.53 11.60
N THR A 404 11.87 -27.47 11.18
CA THR A 404 11.81 -26.15 11.82
C THR A 404 10.91 -25.23 11.00
N GLY A 405 9.94 -24.57 11.62
CA GLY A 405 9.07 -23.61 10.92
C GLY A 405 9.76 -22.26 10.79
N VAL A 406 9.77 -21.67 9.59
CA VAL A 406 10.20 -20.29 9.38
C VAL A 406 8.97 -19.38 9.28
N PRO A 407 8.91 -18.30 10.06
CA PRO A 407 7.79 -17.40 10.03
C PRO A 407 7.83 -16.49 8.82
N LEU A 408 6.68 -16.36 8.18
CA LEU A 408 6.41 -15.42 7.12
C LEU A 408 5.31 -14.46 7.55
N PRO A 409 5.44 -13.16 7.26
CA PRO A 409 4.32 -12.24 7.42
C PRO A 409 3.22 -12.64 6.45
N SER A 410 1.97 -12.44 6.86
CA SER A 410 0.84 -12.68 5.98
C SER A 410 0.96 -11.81 4.71
N PRO A 411 0.58 -12.35 3.53
CA PRO A 411 0.85 -11.67 2.26
C PRO A 411 0.20 -10.28 2.16
N TRP A 412 -0.97 -10.08 2.79
CA TRP A 412 -1.66 -8.80 2.80
C TRP A 412 -0.93 -7.72 3.61
N LEU A 413 -0.25 -8.07 4.72
CA LEU A 413 0.56 -7.12 5.49
C LEU A 413 1.79 -6.68 4.69
N ALA A 414 2.49 -7.64 4.09
CA ALA A 414 3.65 -7.35 3.25
C ALA A 414 3.27 -6.49 2.03
N LEU A 415 2.15 -6.81 1.36
CA LEU A 415 1.63 -6.02 0.25
C LEU A 415 1.32 -4.60 0.69
N THR A 416 0.50 -4.43 1.73
CA THR A 416 0.00 -3.10 2.14
C THR A 416 1.15 -2.15 2.47
N ILE A 417 2.14 -2.60 3.24
CA ILE A 417 3.30 -1.79 3.62
C ILE A 417 4.16 -1.45 2.39
N THR A 418 4.46 -2.44 1.55
CA THR A 418 5.30 -2.25 0.36
C THR A 418 4.63 -1.31 -0.64
N TYR A 419 3.33 -1.46 -0.85
CA TYR A 419 2.54 -0.64 -1.77
C TYR A 419 2.39 0.80 -1.28
N LEU A 420 2.13 1.01 0.02
CA LEU A 420 2.12 2.34 0.60
C LEU A 420 3.49 3.01 0.51
N LEU A 421 4.58 2.27 0.72
CA LEU A 421 5.94 2.78 0.52
C LEU A 421 6.18 3.20 -0.93
N ILE A 422 5.86 2.34 -1.90
CA ILE A 422 5.97 2.65 -3.34
C ILE A 422 5.14 3.88 -3.67
N SER A 423 3.90 3.93 -3.19
CA SER A 423 3.00 5.05 -3.41
C SER A 423 3.57 6.35 -2.86
N ALA A 424 4.06 6.35 -1.62
CA ALA A 424 4.66 7.52 -0.99
C ALA A 424 5.88 8.01 -1.79
N VAL A 425 6.77 7.10 -2.21
CA VAL A 425 7.93 7.43 -3.05
C VAL A 425 7.49 8.03 -4.40
N MET A 426 6.48 7.45 -5.06
CA MET A 426 5.97 7.95 -6.34
C MET A 426 5.38 9.36 -6.22
N ILE A 427 4.67 9.68 -5.13
CA ILE A 427 4.18 11.05 -4.91
C ILE A 427 5.35 12.01 -4.71
N VAL A 428 6.38 11.64 -3.93
CA VAL A 428 7.58 12.49 -3.76
C VAL A 428 8.26 12.76 -5.10
N LEU A 429 8.44 11.73 -5.93
CA LEU A 429 9.05 11.86 -7.25
C LEU A 429 8.19 12.73 -8.19
N SER A 430 6.87 12.60 -8.13
CA SER A 430 5.94 13.44 -8.91
C SER A 430 6.08 14.92 -8.56
N VAL A 431 6.18 15.24 -7.27
CA VAL A 431 6.38 16.63 -6.80
C VAL A 431 7.72 17.21 -7.26
N ARG A 432 8.80 16.40 -7.18
CA ARG A 432 10.12 16.84 -7.66
C ARG A 432 10.13 17.05 -9.17
N GLY A 433 9.54 16.13 -9.92
CA GLY A 433 9.46 16.21 -11.38
C GLY A 433 8.72 17.44 -11.90
N LEU A 434 7.75 17.99 -11.15
CA LEU A 434 7.16 19.29 -11.50
C LEU A 434 8.10 20.46 -11.20
N ARG A 435 8.79 20.46 -10.04
CA ARG A 435 9.69 21.55 -9.65
C ARG A 435 10.88 21.70 -10.59
N ASP A 436 11.48 20.58 -11.00
CA ASP A 436 12.68 20.58 -11.85
C ASP A 436 12.39 21.03 -13.29
N ARG A 437 11.12 21.03 -13.72
CA ARG A 437 10.70 21.49 -15.06
C ARG A 437 10.34 22.97 -15.11
N ASP A 438 9.98 23.53 -13.95
CA ASP A 438 9.60 24.94 -13.80
C ASP A 438 10.81 25.81 -13.43
N ALA A 439 11.95 25.21 -13.09
CA ALA A 439 13.25 25.83 -12.85
C ALA A 439 14.09 25.90 -14.14
#